data_AF-A0A517XPN2-F1
#
_entry.id   AF-A0A517XPN2-F1
#
_cell.length_a   1.000
_cell.length_b   1.000
_cell.length_c   1.000
_cell.angle_alpha   90.00
_cell.angle_beta   90.00
_cell.angle_gamma   90.00
#
_symmetry.space_group_name_H-M   'P 1'
#
loop_
_entity.id
_entity.type
_entity.pdbx_description
1 polymer ?
#
loop_
_entity_poly.entity_id
_entity_poly.type
_entity_poly.pdbx_seq_one_letter_code
_entity_poly.pdbx_strand_id
1 'polypeptide(L)'
;MTHTVRLPCGTLRLDVEAATLPLDRLCGFGCRRSRKRGFVFVSRVLGKHVPVRPRVMAETHARLAESLLDLPGPVAVVALAETATGLGQGVFEELLRRTGRMDAVFLHTTRYRLSRPLAFGFEEPHSHAPDHLLYEPAEPGCADLFRRAVSLVLVDDEISTGRTLLNLAAAYRRLNPRLAGVHLVCLTDWLGPRRAGLAAELGVPVPVHSLLRGGYTFEPDPAFDPEPAPDVTGRGELLDAVLPTNHGRLGVRGPLAYDLDAMIAAAGVTPGERVLVLGSGEFAHPPFRLARRLDERGWDVAFQSTTRSPLVGGGELGGVLTFADNTDPAVPNFLYNVAGRRYDRVLIGYETSRLPVAHRLHEMLGATAVYF
;
A
#
# COMPACT_ATOMS: atom_id res chain seq x y z
N MET A 1 -25.37 -8.88 1.98
CA MET A 1 -25.07 -10.30 2.27
C MET A 1 -24.26 -10.35 3.55
N THR A 2 -24.66 -11.17 4.52
CA THR A 2 -23.95 -11.26 5.81
C THR A 2 -22.95 -12.43 5.80
N HIS A 3 -21.74 -12.20 6.29
CA HIS A 3 -20.69 -13.21 6.42
C HIS A 3 -20.23 -13.28 7.88
N THR A 4 -19.99 -14.48 8.38
CA THR A 4 -19.39 -14.70 9.71
C THR A 4 -18.05 -15.40 9.55
N VAL A 5 -17.01 -14.79 10.11
CA VAL A 5 -15.64 -15.31 10.11
C VAL A 5 -15.23 -15.57 11.55
N ARG A 6 -14.83 -16.80 11.83
CA ARG A 6 -14.28 -17.20 13.14
C ARG A 6 -12.77 -17.21 13.04
N LEU A 7 -12.12 -16.44 13.90
CA LEU A 7 -10.67 -16.34 14.02
C LEU A 7 -10.26 -16.70 15.45
N PRO A 8 -9.00 -17.10 15.69
CA PRO A 8 -8.47 -17.25 17.04
C PRO A 8 -8.68 -16.03 17.94
N CYS A 9 -8.73 -14.82 17.37
CA CYS A 9 -8.91 -13.57 18.12
C CYS A 9 -10.36 -13.18 18.39
N GLY A 10 -11.35 -13.90 17.85
CA GLY A 10 -12.77 -13.56 17.99
C GLY A 10 -13.62 -13.84 16.75
N THR A 11 -14.85 -13.33 16.77
CA THR A 11 -15.82 -13.49 15.68
C THR A 11 -16.05 -12.16 14.97
N LEU A 12 -15.77 -12.13 13.66
CA LEU A 12 -16.03 -10.99 12.78
C LEU A 12 -17.32 -11.26 11.98
N ARG A 13 -18.27 -10.33 12.05
CA ARG A 13 -19.50 -10.35 11.25
C ARG A 13 -19.46 -9.18 10.27
N LEU A 14 -19.64 -9.47 8.99
CA LEU A 14 -19.57 -8.52 7.90
C LEU A 14 -20.92 -8.42 7.22
N ASP A 15 -21.36 -7.20 6.94
CA ASP A 15 -22.57 -6.91 6.17
C ASP A 15 -22.17 -6.21 4.88
N VAL A 16 -22.12 -6.98 3.78
CA VAL A 16 -21.78 -6.46 2.45
C VAL A 16 -23.01 -5.79 1.84
N GLU A 17 -22.89 -4.50 1.56
CA GLU A 17 -23.93 -3.64 0.96
C GLU A 17 -23.87 -3.72 -0.57
N ALA A 18 -22.68 -3.61 -1.16
CA ALA A 18 -22.45 -3.71 -2.59
C ALA A 18 -21.02 -4.16 -2.89
N ALA A 19 -20.82 -4.86 -4.01
CA ALA A 19 -19.51 -5.31 -4.43
C ALA A 19 -19.40 -5.44 -5.95
N THR A 20 -18.36 -4.88 -6.55
CA THR A 20 -17.98 -5.12 -7.94
C THR A 20 -17.15 -6.40 -8.09
N LEU A 21 -16.48 -6.81 -7.02
CA LEU A 21 -15.79 -8.09 -6.92
C LEU A 21 -16.23 -8.81 -5.64
N PRO A 22 -16.45 -10.14 -5.68
CA PRO A 22 -16.81 -10.91 -4.48
C PRO A 22 -15.82 -10.71 -3.32
N LEU A 23 -16.32 -10.74 -2.09
CA LEU A 23 -15.52 -10.58 -0.88
C LEU A 23 -14.32 -11.55 -0.84
N ASP A 24 -14.57 -12.82 -1.18
CA ASP A 24 -13.55 -13.87 -1.21
C ASP A 24 -12.53 -13.70 -2.36
N ARG A 25 -12.80 -12.85 -3.34
CA ARG A 25 -11.79 -12.46 -4.35
C ARG A 25 -10.93 -11.30 -3.88
N LEU A 26 -11.47 -10.38 -3.07
CA LEU A 26 -10.77 -9.18 -2.61
C LEU A 26 -9.91 -9.42 -1.39
N CYS A 27 -10.44 -10.12 -0.38
CA CYS A 27 -9.73 -10.33 0.86
C CYS A 27 -10.07 -11.65 1.56
N GLY A 28 -9.13 -12.09 2.38
CA GLY A 28 -9.36 -13.01 3.48
C GLY A 28 -9.15 -12.30 4.81
N PHE A 29 -8.85 -13.09 5.84
CA PHE A 29 -8.82 -12.62 7.22
C PHE A 29 -7.66 -13.26 7.97
N GLY A 30 -7.18 -12.57 9.00
CA GLY A 30 -6.20 -13.12 9.92
C GLY A 30 -6.18 -12.36 11.25
N CYS A 31 -5.23 -12.70 12.11
CA CYS A 31 -5.07 -12.07 13.42
C CYS A 31 -3.84 -11.17 13.46
N ARG A 32 -3.91 -10.11 14.26
CA ARG A 32 -2.81 -9.18 14.53
C ARG A 32 -2.57 -9.03 16.03
N ARG A 33 -1.40 -8.52 16.41
CA ARG A 33 -1.03 -8.29 17.82
C ARG A 33 -1.80 -7.11 18.44
N SER A 34 -3.09 -7.27 18.70
CA SER A 34 -3.94 -6.22 19.29
C SER A 34 -5.10 -6.80 20.09
N ARG A 35 -5.30 -6.33 21.32
CA ARG A 35 -6.44 -6.72 22.17
C ARG A 35 -7.76 -6.01 21.81
N LYS A 36 -7.70 -4.81 21.21
CA LYS A 36 -8.89 -4.02 20.86
C LYS A 36 -9.50 -4.44 19.52
N ARG A 37 -8.66 -4.61 18.50
CA ARG A 37 -9.05 -5.07 17.16
C ARG A 37 -8.08 -6.16 16.75
N GLY A 38 -8.35 -7.39 17.18
CA GLY A 38 -7.45 -8.53 17.00
C GLY A 38 -7.42 -9.11 15.59
N PHE A 39 -8.32 -8.67 14.71
CA PHE A 39 -8.39 -9.14 13.32
C PHE A 39 -7.71 -8.18 12.33
N VAL A 40 -7.41 -8.67 11.14
CA VAL A 40 -6.95 -7.90 9.98
C VAL A 40 -7.62 -8.43 8.71
N PHE A 41 -7.95 -7.53 7.78
CA PHE A 41 -8.35 -7.89 6.42
C PHE A 41 -7.07 -8.16 5.61
N VAL A 42 -6.98 -9.34 5.00
CA VAL A 42 -5.81 -9.74 4.23
C VAL A 42 -6.13 -9.59 2.75
N SER A 43 -5.56 -8.58 2.09
CA SER A 43 -5.77 -8.38 0.66
C SER A 43 -5.24 -9.57 -0.17
N ARG A 44 -6.11 -10.09 -1.05
CA ARG A 44 -5.80 -11.12 -2.05
C ARG A 44 -5.40 -10.54 -3.41
N VAL A 45 -5.31 -9.21 -3.51
CA VAL A 45 -5.07 -8.50 -4.79
C VAL A 45 -3.88 -7.54 -4.79
N LEU A 46 -3.29 -7.24 -3.62
CA LEU A 46 -2.16 -6.29 -3.52
C LEU A 46 -0.79 -6.94 -3.36
N GLY A 47 -0.73 -8.24 -3.10
CA GLY A 47 0.56 -8.87 -2.83
C GLY A 47 1.19 -8.42 -1.51
N LYS A 48 0.43 -8.02 -0.48
CA LYS A 48 1.04 -7.60 0.80
C LYS A 48 1.41 -8.79 1.69
N HIS A 49 0.44 -9.65 1.96
CA HIS A 49 0.63 -10.80 2.84
C HIS A 49 0.51 -12.14 2.11
N VAL A 50 -0.02 -12.15 0.89
CA VAL A 50 -0.22 -13.35 0.06
C VAL A 50 0.33 -13.03 -1.32
N PRO A 51 1.17 -13.88 -1.94
CA PRO A 51 1.61 -13.66 -3.32
C PRO A 51 0.44 -13.64 -4.30
N VAL A 52 0.42 -12.65 -5.18
CA VAL A 52 -0.65 -12.44 -6.19
C VAL A 52 -0.08 -12.48 -7.60
N ARG A 53 -0.90 -12.82 -8.60
CA ARG A 53 -0.50 -12.64 -10.00
C ARG A 53 -0.46 -11.15 -10.34
N PRO A 54 0.61 -10.64 -11.00
CA PRO A 54 0.71 -9.23 -11.35
C PRO A 54 -0.50 -8.70 -12.15
N ARG A 55 -1.03 -9.49 -13.09
CA ARG A 55 -2.25 -9.14 -13.81
C ARG A 55 -3.47 -8.89 -12.91
N VAL A 56 -3.64 -9.61 -11.80
CA VAL A 56 -4.77 -9.40 -10.87
C VAL A 56 -4.67 -8.04 -10.19
N MET A 57 -3.46 -7.66 -9.75
CA MET A 57 -3.20 -6.35 -9.16
C MET A 57 -3.38 -5.24 -10.21
N ALA A 58 -2.89 -5.44 -11.44
CA ALA A 58 -3.07 -4.49 -12.54
C ALA A 58 -4.56 -4.27 -12.88
N GLU A 59 -5.36 -5.34 -12.96
CA GLU A 59 -6.81 -5.25 -13.19
C GLU A 59 -7.53 -4.54 -12.03
N THR A 60 -7.05 -4.71 -10.80
CA THR A 60 -7.56 -4.01 -9.62
C THR A 60 -7.33 -2.49 -9.73
N HIS A 61 -6.12 -2.07 -10.12
CA HIS A 61 -5.83 -0.66 -10.41
C HIS A 61 -6.75 -0.11 -11.51
N ALA A 62 -6.93 -0.88 -12.58
CA ALA A 62 -7.81 -0.55 -13.71
C ALA A 62 -9.25 -0.28 -13.29
N ARG A 63 -9.80 -1.10 -12.39
CA ARG A 63 -11.17 -0.98 -11.89
C ARG A 63 -11.36 0.24 -10.99
N LEU A 64 -10.39 0.52 -10.12
CA LEU A 64 -10.47 1.68 -9.22
C LEU A 64 -10.30 3.01 -9.97
N ALA A 65 -9.49 3.04 -11.02
CA ALA A 65 -9.30 4.25 -11.82
C ALA A 65 -10.56 4.66 -12.62
N GLU A 66 -11.47 3.70 -12.91
CA GLU A 66 -12.68 3.94 -13.70
C GLU A 66 -13.57 5.06 -13.12
N SER A 67 -13.72 5.13 -11.80
CA SER A 67 -14.55 6.14 -11.16
C SER A 67 -13.86 7.50 -10.98
N LEU A 68 -12.63 7.64 -11.49
CA LEU A 68 -11.79 8.83 -11.35
C LEU A 68 -11.51 9.52 -12.70
N LEU A 69 -12.06 9.02 -13.81
CA LEU A 69 -11.70 9.51 -15.16
C LEU A 69 -12.14 10.96 -15.40
N ASP A 70 -13.26 11.38 -14.83
CA ASP A 70 -13.87 12.70 -15.06
C ASP A 70 -13.56 13.72 -13.95
N LEU A 71 -12.52 13.49 -13.14
CA LEU A 71 -12.22 14.38 -12.01
C LEU A 71 -11.77 15.78 -12.47
N PRO A 72 -12.35 16.85 -11.89
CA PRO A 72 -11.94 18.21 -12.19
C PRO A 72 -10.50 18.43 -11.73
N GLY A 73 -9.68 18.98 -12.64
CA GLY A 73 -8.28 19.20 -12.43
C GLY A 73 -7.91 20.57 -11.85
N PRO A 74 -6.68 20.74 -11.34
CA PRO A 74 -5.63 19.71 -11.21
C PRO A 74 -5.98 18.63 -10.16
N VAL A 75 -5.40 17.43 -10.29
CA VAL A 75 -5.61 16.30 -9.36
C VAL A 75 -4.36 15.99 -8.55
N ALA A 76 -4.49 15.91 -7.23
CA ALA A 76 -3.47 15.33 -6.36
C ALA A 76 -3.92 13.94 -5.92
N VAL A 77 -3.12 12.91 -6.19
CA VAL A 77 -3.33 11.55 -5.68
C VAL A 77 -2.32 11.31 -4.55
N VAL A 78 -2.81 10.97 -3.35
CA VAL A 78 -1.98 10.69 -2.18
C VAL A 78 -2.32 9.31 -1.63
N ALA A 79 -1.35 8.40 -1.59
CA ALA A 79 -1.52 7.07 -1.02
C ALA A 79 -0.99 6.96 0.41
N LEU A 80 -1.66 6.19 1.27
CA LEU A 80 -1.14 5.86 2.58
C LEU A 80 -0.03 4.81 2.50
N ALA A 81 1.05 5.06 3.24
CA ALA A 81 2.02 4.03 3.54
C ALA A 81 1.42 3.06 4.56
N GLU A 82 1.77 1.78 4.56
CA GLU A 82 2.71 1.14 3.64
C GLU A 82 1.99 0.41 2.50
N THR A 83 0.85 -0.22 2.79
CA THR A 83 0.17 -1.15 1.88
C THR A 83 -0.38 -0.48 0.62
N ALA A 84 -0.85 0.76 0.74
CA ALA A 84 -1.52 1.44 -0.36
C ALA A 84 -0.57 2.20 -1.29
N THR A 85 0.74 2.28 -1.02
CA THR A 85 1.69 3.00 -1.90
C THR A 85 1.66 2.44 -3.33
N GLY A 86 1.76 1.12 -3.46
CA GLY A 86 1.66 0.41 -4.74
C GLY A 86 0.31 0.54 -5.41
N LEU A 87 -0.77 0.41 -4.62
CA LEU A 87 -2.15 0.57 -5.08
C LEU A 87 -2.38 1.96 -5.66
N GLY A 88 -2.04 3.01 -4.91
CA GLY A 88 -2.28 4.39 -5.32
C GLY A 88 -1.46 4.81 -6.51
N GLN A 89 -0.20 4.37 -6.60
CA GLN A 89 0.62 4.68 -7.78
C GLN A 89 0.10 3.97 -9.02
N GLY A 90 -0.33 2.71 -8.90
CA GLY A 90 -0.95 1.97 -9.99
C GLY A 90 -2.27 2.61 -10.47
N VAL A 91 -3.12 3.06 -9.55
CA VAL A 91 -4.35 3.80 -9.88
C VAL A 91 -4.03 5.12 -10.57
N PHE A 92 -3.03 5.85 -10.08
CA PHE A 92 -2.58 7.11 -10.70
C PHE A 92 -2.08 6.89 -12.13
N GLU A 93 -1.20 5.92 -12.35
CA GLU A 93 -0.68 5.63 -13.69
C GLU A 93 -1.79 5.22 -14.66
N GLU A 94 -2.78 4.47 -14.20
CA GLU A 94 -3.94 4.11 -15.00
C GLU A 94 -4.83 5.32 -15.32
N LEU A 95 -5.07 6.20 -14.34
CA LEU A 95 -5.78 7.46 -14.55
C LEU A 95 -5.11 8.28 -15.66
N LEU A 96 -3.78 8.45 -15.60
CA LEU A 96 -3.03 9.13 -16.65
C LEU A 96 -3.18 8.43 -18.01
N ARG A 97 -3.01 7.10 -18.04
CA ARG A 97 -3.08 6.31 -19.28
C ARG A 97 -4.45 6.40 -19.95
N ARG A 98 -5.55 6.42 -19.18
CA ARG A 98 -6.91 6.45 -19.74
C ARG A 98 -7.39 7.84 -20.13
N THR A 99 -6.96 8.87 -19.41
CA THR A 99 -7.43 10.24 -19.64
C THR A 99 -6.48 11.08 -20.50
N GLY A 100 -5.20 10.69 -20.59
CA GLY A 100 -4.15 11.51 -21.22
C GLY A 100 -3.88 12.82 -20.47
N ARG A 101 -4.38 12.98 -19.25
CA ARG A 101 -4.28 14.23 -18.49
C ARG A 101 -2.83 14.50 -18.07
N MET A 102 -2.44 15.77 -18.05
CA MET A 102 -1.08 16.23 -17.69
C MET A 102 -1.06 17.10 -16.43
N ASP A 103 -2.22 17.28 -15.81
CA ASP A 103 -2.51 18.15 -14.67
C ASP A 103 -2.73 17.34 -13.37
N ALA A 104 -2.00 16.24 -13.22
CA ALA A 104 -2.08 15.40 -12.03
C ALA A 104 -0.69 15.14 -11.42
N VAL A 105 -0.68 14.96 -10.09
CA VAL A 105 0.52 14.64 -9.32
C VAL A 105 0.23 13.50 -8.35
N PHE A 106 1.17 12.57 -8.21
CA PHE A 106 1.12 11.48 -7.25
C PHE A 106 2.16 11.66 -6.15
N LEU A 107 1.73 11.45 -4.91
CA LEU A 107 2.57 11.30 -3.74
C LEU A 107 2.12 10.09 -2.93
N HIS A 108 2.98 9.62 -2.03
CA HIS A 108 2.54 8.79 -0.93
C HIS A 108 3.11 9.29 0.38
N THR A 109 2.37 9.08 1.47
CA THR A 109 2.91 9.29 2.81
C THR A 109 4.06 8.31 3.06
N THR A 110 4.88 8.60 4.04
CA THR A 110 5.98 7.73 4.44
C THR A 110 6.23 7.83 5.93
N ARG A 111 6.84 6.80 6.50
CA ARG A 111 7.41 6.84 7.86
C ARG A 111 8.91 7.14 7.84
N TYR A 112 9.48 7.34 6.66
CA TYR A 112 10.89 7.61 6.46
C TYR A 112 11.17 9.10 6.61
N ARG A 113 12.17 9.43 7.43
CA ARG A 113 12.62 10.81 7.58
C ARG A 113 13.68 11.11 6.54
N LEU A 114 13.46 12.18 5.81
CA LEU A 114 14.36 12.78 4.83
C LEU A 114 14.64 14.22 5.23
N SER A 115 15.81 14.74 4.83
CA SER A 115 16.21 16.14 5.00
C SER A 115 15.50 17.03 3.97
N ARG A 116 14.16 16.99 3.98
CA ARG A 116 13.28 17.67 3.04
C ARG A 116 12.13 18.36 3.77
N PRO A 117 11.61 19.49 3.26
CA PRO A 117 10.47 20.16 3.87
C PRO A 117 9.22 19.27 3.87
N LEU A 118 8.54 19.19 5.01
CA LEU A 118 7.22 18.55 5.10
C LEU A 118 6.16 19.51 4.60
N ALA A 119 5.19 18.99 3.83
CA ALA A 119 3.93 19.69 3.61
C ALA A 119 3.12 19.67 4.91
N PHE A 120 3.02 18.49 5.53
CA PHE A 120 2.48 18.28 6.88
C PHE A 120 2.78 16.85 7.36
N GLY A 121 2.73 16.66 8.68
CA GLY A 121 2.65 15.34 9.32
C GLY A 121 1.28 15.14 9.96
N PHE A 122 0.90 13.88 10.19
CA PHE A 122 -0.30 13.56 10.96
C PHE A 122 -0.18 12.23 11.73
N GLU A 123 -0.88 12.16 12.85
CA GLU A 123 -0.96 10.97 13.70
C GLU A 123 -2.07 10.02 13.22
N GLU A 124 -1.76 8.72 13.24
CA GLU A 124 -2.74 7.66 13.01
C GLU A 124 -3.30 7.15 14.36
N PRO A 125 -4.60 7.30 14.67
CA PRO A 125 -5.15 7.04 16.01
C PRO A 125 -5.03 5.59 16.53
N HIS A 126 -4.62 4.63 15.68
CA HIS A 126 -4.61 3.20 15.98
C HIS A 126 -3.27 2.51 15.66
N SER A 127 -2.22 3.28 15.36
CA SER A 127 -0.89 2.74 15.04
C SER A 127 0.06 2.92 16.22
N HIS A 128 0.85 1.89 16.51
CA HIS A 128 1.94 1.95 17.49
C HIS A 128 3.23 2.58 16.91
N ALA A 129 3.17 3.15 15.70
CA ALA A 129 4.30 3.59 14.89
C ALA A 129 4.29 5.13 14.68
N PRO A 130 5.39 5.75 14.20
CA PRO A 130 5.52 7.20 14.13
C PRO A 130 4.58 7.85 13.10
N ASP A 131 4.43 9.17 13.21
CA ASP A 131 3.61 10.02 12.35
C ASP A 131 3.77 9.69 10.86
N HIS A 132 2.66 9.69 10.13
CA HIS A 132 2.71 9.69 8.68
C HIS A 132 3.19 11.06 8.20
N LEU A 133 4.26 11.06 7.41
CA LEU A 133 4.87 12.24 6.83
C LEU A 133 4.42 12.38 5.39
N LEU A 134 4.00 13.59 4.99
CA LEU A 134 3.84 13.96 3.60
C LEU A 134 4.80 15.11 3.28
N TYR A 135 5.73 14.87 2.36
CA TYR A 135 6.72 15.86 1.94
C TYR A 135 6.13 16.87 0.97
N GLU A 136 6.69 18.08 0.98
CA GLU A 136 6.49 19.01 -0.13
C GLU A 136 7.06 18.38 -1.40
N PRO A 137 6.30 18.34 -2.52
CA PRO A 137 6.81 17.78 -3.76
C PRO A 137 8.06 18.54 -4.24
N ALA A 138 9.11 17.80 -4.57
CA ALA A 138 10.40 18.36 -4.99
C ALA A 138 10.61 18.33 -6.52
N GLU A 139 9.92 17.43 -7.23
CA GLU A 139 10.09 17.30 -8.69
C GLU A 139 9.49 18.50 -9.44
N PRO A 140 10.09 18.91 -10.59
CA PRO A 140 9.63 20.06 -11.37
C PRO A 140 8.14 20.05 -11.72
N GLY A 141 7.42 21.09 -11.31
CA GLY A 141 5.99 21.27 -11.54
C GLY A 141 5.07 20.48 -10.60
N CYS A 142 5.58 19.53 -9.80
CA CYS A 142 4.76 18.79 -8.85
C CYS A 142 4.20 19.69 -7.75
N ALA A 143 5.02 20.61 -7.21
CA ALA A 143 4.60 21.50 -6.14
C ALA A 143 3.44 22.43 -6.54
N ASP A 144 3.42 22.89 -7.80
CA ASP A 144 2.34 23.75 -8.30
C ASP A 144 1.02 22.96 -8.45
N LEU A 145 1.08 21.78 -9.08
CA LEU A 145 -0.07 20.87 -9.19
C LEU A 145 -0.61 20.49 -7.80
N PHE A 146 0.29 20.16 -6.87
CA PHE A 146 -0.06 19.79 -5.51
C PHE A 146 -0.70 20.94 -4.74
N ARG A 147 -0.28 22.20 -4.91
CA ARG A 147 -0.88 23.33 -4.19
C ARG A 147 -2.14 23.88 -4.84
N ARG A 148 -2.36 23.58 -6.13
CA ARG A 148 -3.51 24.06 -6.91
C ARG A 148 -4.57 23.01 -7.17
N ALA A 149 -4.41 21.79 -6.64
CA ALA A 149 -5.34 20.72 -6.93
C ALA A 149 -6.78 21.10 -6.55
N VAL A 150 -7.71 20.83 -7.46
CA VAL A 150 -9.14 21.02 -7.25
C VAL A 150 -9.75 19.73 -6.71
N SER A 151 -9.17 18.58 -7.06
CA SER A 151 -9.55 17.26 -6.55
C SER A 151 -8.38 16.60 -5.83
N LEU A 152 -8.63 16.09 -4.63
CA LEU A 152 -7.68 15.29 -3.86
C LEU A 152 -8.18 13.85 -3.83
N VAL A 153 -7.41 12.91 -4.37
CA VAL A 153 -7.68 11.48 -4.29
C VAL A 153 -6.82 10.91 -3.17
N LEU A 154 -7.43 10.29 -2.17
CA LEU A 154 -6.74 9.63 -1.07
C LEU A 154 -6.92 8.13 -1.18
N VAL A 155 -5.82 7.40 -1.24
CA VAL A 155 -5.83 5.95 -1.49
C VAL A 155 -5.39 5.20 -0.24
N ASP A 156 -6.20 4.23 0.17
CA ASP A 156 -5.87 3.23 1.18
C ASP A 156 -6.30 1.84 0.69
N ASP A 157 -5.85 0.74 1.31
CA ASP A 157 -6.35 -0.59 0.93
C ASP A 157 -7.70 -0.91 1.59
N GLU A 158 -7.87 -0.52 2.85
CA GLU A 158 -9.06 -0.76 3.67
C GLU A 158 -9.48 0.50 4.43
N ILE A 159 -10.74 0.92 4.30
CA ILE A 159 -11.28 2.05 5.06
C ILE A 159 -12.30 1.55 6.07
N SER A 160 -11.98 1.66 7.37
CA SER A 160 -12.92 1.32 8.45
C SER A 160 -13.65 2.55 8.97
N THR A 161 -12.95 3.37 9.76
CA THR A 161 -13.53 4.58 10.35
C THR A 161 -13.38 5.80 9.45
N GLY A 162 -12.47 5.76 8.46
CA GLY A 162 -12.12 6.92 7.62
C GLY A 162 -11.37 8.04 8.34
N ARG A 163 -11.10 7.91 9.65
CA ARG A 163 -10.51 9.00 10.45
C ARG A 163 -9.11 9.40 9.99
N THR A 164 -8.26 8.42 9.65
CA THR A 164 -6.90 8.66 9.15
C THR A 164 -6.94 9.51 7.87
N LEU A 165 -7.75 9.11 6.89
CA LEU A 165 -7.89 9.82 5.62
C LEU A 165 -8.55 11.20 5.79
N LEU A 166 -9.53 11.36 6.69
CA LEU A 166 -10.10 12.66 6.98
C LEU A 166 -9.12 13.61 7.68
N ASN A 167 -8.28 13.12 8.59
CA ASN A 167 -7.22 13.92 9.21
C ASN A 167 -6.23 14.42 8.16
N LEU A 168 -5.81 13.54 7.24
CA LEU A 168 -4.95 13.89 6.10
C LEU A 168 -5.65 14.93 5.21
N ALA A 169 -6.91 14.70 4.82
CA ALA A 169 -7.68 15.62 4.00
C ALA A 169 -7.81 17.01 4.67
N ALA A 170 -8.08 17.06 5.97
CA ALA A 170 -8.17 18.31 6.72
C ALA A 170 -6.82 19.03 6.78
N ALA A 171 -5.70 18.31 6.92
CA ALA A 171 -4.36 18.89 6.87
C ALA A 171 -4.06 19.47 5.48
N TYR A 172 -4.38 18.73 4.42
CA TYR A 172 -4.23 19.19 3.06
C TYR A 172 -5.10 20.41 2.75
N ARG A 173 -6.35 20.47 3.23
CA ARG A 173 -7.24 21.64 3.05
C ARG A 173 -6.69 22.93 3.69
N ARG A 174 -5.93 22.83 4.78
CA ARG A 174 -5.24 24.00 5.35
C ARG A 174 -4.18 24.57 4.41
N LEU A 175 -3.49 23.69 3.67
CA LEU A 175 -2.51 24.07 2.66
C LEU A 175 -3.18 24.53 1.36
N ASN A 176 -4.28 23.90 0.97
CA ASN A 176 -5.02 24.17 -0.25
C ASN A 176 -6.52 24.41 0.05
N PRO A 177 -6.90 25.64 0.43
CA PRO A 177 -8.29 25.99 0.72
C PRO A 177 -9.24 25.95 -0.48
N ARG A 178 -8.69 25.85 -1.72
CA ARG A 178 -9.47 25.85 -2.97
C ARG A 178 -9.99 24.47 -3.36
N LEU A 179 -9.63 23.45 -2.58
CA LEU A 179 -10.02 22.07 -2.83
C LEU A 179 -11.54 21.95 -2.93
N ALA A 180 -12.04 21.49 -4.08
CA ALA A 180 -13.47 21.37 -4.36
C ALA A 180 -14.04 20.01 -3.96
N GLY A 181 -13.19 18.97 -3.85
CA GLY A 181 -13.64 17.64 -3.46
C GLY A 181 -12.51 16.72 -3.03
N VAL A 182 -12.84 15.73 -2.20
CA VAL A 182 -11.92 14.68 -1.72
C VAL A 182 -12.46 13.31 -2.06
N HIS A 183 -11.71 12.51 -2.80
CA HIS A 183 -12.13 11.20 -3.29
C HIS A 183 -11.38 10.14 -2.49
N LEU A 184 -12.10 9.36 -1.67
CA LEU A 184 -11.47 8.24 -0.96
C LEU A 184 -11.52 7.01 -1.85
N VAL A 185 -10.39 6.33 -2.05
CA VAL A 185 -10.26 5.15 -2.91
C VAL A 185 -9.73 4.00 -2.08
N CYS A 186 -10.43 2.86 -2.10
CA CYS A 186 -9.97 1.66 -1.41
C CYS A 186 -10.48 0.36 -2.03
N LEU A 187 -9.93 -0.77 -1.61
CA LEU A 187 -10.48 -2.06 -2.02
C LEU A 187 -11.77 -2.34 -1.27
N THR A 188 -11.74 -2.19 0.06
CA THR A 188 -12.86 -2.48 0.94
C THR A 188 -13.21 -1.29 1.82
N ASP A 189 -14.41 -0.77 1.63
CA ASP A 189 -15.03 0.30 2.41
C ASP A 189 -15.96 -0.30 3.48
N TRP A 190 -15.62 -0.12 4.75
CA TRP A 190 -16.37 -0.58 5.91
C TRP A 190 -16.99 0.56 6.73
N LEU A 191 -17.16 1.74 6.15
CA LEU A 191 -17.70 2.92 6.83
C LEU A 191 -19.15 2.73 7.30
N GLY A 192 -19.91 1.88 6.61
CA GLY A 192 -21.35 1.71 6.84
C GLY A 192 -22.09 3.07 6.89
N PRO A 193 -22.95 3.30 7.90
CA PRO A 193 -23.68 4.56 8.06
C PRO A 193 -22.81 5.82 8.18
N ARG A 194 -21.55 5.70 8.62
CA ARG A 194 -20.64 6.85 8.77
C ARG A 194 -20.36 7.57 7.45
N ARG A 195 -20.47 6.86 6.33
CA ARG A 195 -20.20 7.38 4.98
C ARG A 195 -20.98 8.68 4.68
N ALA A 196 -22.23 8.78 5.16
CA ALA A 196 -23.08 9.96 4.92
C ALA A 196 -22.58 11.23 5.64
N GLY A 197 -21.82 11.10 6.73
CA GLY A 197 -21.33 12.23 7.53
C GLY A 197 -20.01 12.83 7.04
N LEU A 198 -19.26 12.13 6.17
CA LEU A 198 -17.90 12.52 5.80
C LEU A 198 -17.83 13.92 5.15
N ALA A 199 -18.78 14.22 4.26
CA ALA A 199 -18.82 15.51 3.58
C ALA A 199 -19.14 16.67 4.52
N ALA A 200 -20.03 16.45 5.50
CA ALA A 200 -20.34 17.46 6.51
C ALA A 200 -19.16 17.68 7.47
N GLU A 201 -18.47 16.61 7.88
CA GLU A 201 -17.28 16.68 8.74
C GLU A 201 -16.14 17.46 8.06
N LEU A 202 -15.91 17.21 6.77
CA LEU A 202 -14.82 17.85 6.04
C LEU A 202 -15.19 19.20 5.43
N GLY A 203 -16.47 19.49 5.17
CA GLY A 203 -16.95 20.72 4.55
C GLY A 203 -16.77 20.78 3.02
N VAL A 204 -16.53 19.65 2.37
CA VAL A 204 -16.46 19.47 0.90
C VAL A 204 -17.02 18.09 0.54
N PRO A 205 -17.44 17.83 -0.72
CA PRO A 205 -17.82 16.49 -1.17
C PRO A 205 -16.75 15.43 -0.88
N VAL A 206 -17.16 14.29 -0.32
CA VAL A 206 -16.28 13.15 -0.02
C VAL A 206 -16.81 11.84 -0.62
N PRO A 207 -16.83 11.66 -1.96
CA PRO A 207 -17.20 10.38 -2.55
C PRO A 207 -16.20 9.28 -2.19
N VAL A 208 -16.71 8.09 -1.90
CA VAL A 208 -15.91 6.88 -1.61
C VAL A 208 -16.04 5.91 -2.77
N HIS A 209 -14.89 5.56 -3.35
CA HIS A 209 -14.73 4.69 -4.50
C HIS A 209 -14.14 3.37 -4.02
N SER A 210 -14.89 2.29 -4.12
CA SER A 210 -14.48 0.98 -3.60
C SER A 210 -14.95 -0.17 -4.47
N LEU A 211 -14.21 -1.28 -4.42
CA LEU A 211 -14.59 -2.51 -5.10
C LEU A 211 -15.58 -3.34 -4.28
N LEU A 212 -15.63 -3.09 -2.97
CA LEU A 212 -16.61 -3.64 -2.06
C LEU A 212 -16.89 -2.61 -0.97
N ARG A 213 -18.17 -2.46 -0.61
CA ARG A 213 -18.60 -1.66 0.53
C ARG A 213 -19.56 -2.40 1.46
N GLY A 214 -19.48 -2.08 2.75
CA GLY A 214 -20.30 -2.68 3.79
C GLY A 214 -20.06 -2.09 5.18
N GLY A 215 -20.41 -2.86 6.19
CA GLY A 215 -20.07 -2.61 7.59
C GLY A 215 -19.60 -3.90 8.28
N TYR A 216 -19.06 -3.78 9.49
CA TYR A 216 -18.70 -4.95 10.30
C TYR A 216 -18.93 -4.74 11.80
N THR A 217 -19.05 -5.85 12.51
CA THR A 217 -18.94 -5.93 13.97
C THR A 217 -17.93 -7.00 14.35
N PHE A 218 -17.20 -6.78 15.44
CA PHE A 218 -16.20 -7.72 15.93
C PHE A 218 -16.41 -7.98 17.41
N GLU A 219 -16.48 -9.26 17.74
CA GLU A 219 -16.62 -9.76 19.10
C GLU A 219 -15.30 -10.45 19.48
N PRO A 220 -14.45 -9.81 20.30
CA PRO A 220 -13.13 -10.35 20.65
C PRO A 220 -13.27 -11.61 21.53
N ASP A 221 -12.36 -12.58 21.32
CA ASP A 221 -12.19 -13.71 22.23
C ASP A 221 -11.35 -13.25 23.45
N PRO A 222 -11.90 -13.28 24.68
CA PRO A 222 -11.16 -12.85 25.87
C PRO A 222 -9.98 -13.77 26.22
N ALA A 223 -9.94 -15.00 25.71
CA ALA A 223 -8.84 -15.94 25.91
C ALA A 223 -7.69 -15.75 24.91
N PHE A 224 -7.88 -14.93 23.87
CA PHE A 224 -6.82 -14.67 22.89
C PHE A 224 -5.72 -13.79 23.48
N ASP A 225 -4.52 -14.35 23.62
CA ASP A 225 -3.32 -13.60 23.96
C ASP A 225 -2.52 -13.27 22.68
N PRO A 226 -2.51 -12.00 22.23
CA PRO A 226 -1.77 -11.61 21.03
C PRO A 226 -0.25 -11.66 21.18
N GLU A 227 0.28 -11.88 22.39
CA GLU A 227 1.68 -11.59 22.77
C GLU A 227 2.03 -10.09 22.58
N PRO A 228 3.08 -9.56 23.24
CA PRO A 228 3.52 -8.19 23.00
C PRO A 228 3.93 -7.98 21.53
N ALA A 229 3.53 -6.84 20.97
CA ALA A 229 4.00 -6.42 19.65
C ALA A 229 5.49 -6.04 19.73
N PRO A 230 6.33 -6.45 18.77
CA PRO A 230 7.69 -5.95 18.69
C PRO A 230 7.66 -4.44 18.38
N ASP A 231 8.69 -3.72 18.80
CA ASP A 231 8.86 -2.33 18.38
C ASP A 231 9.19 -2.28 16.89
N VAL A 232 8.32 -1.64 16.13
CA VAL A 232 8.44 -1.45 14.67
C VAL A 232 8.64 0.02 14.31
N THR A 233 8.93 0.84 15.33
CA THR A 233 9.23 2.26 15.19
C THR A 233 10.66 2.40 14.72
N GLY A 234 10.85 3.09 13.59
CA GLY A 234 12.20 3.45 13.14
C GLY A 234 12.87 4.42 14.13
N ARG A 235 14.20 4.40 14.18
CA ARG A 235 15.02 5.30 15.02
C ARG A 235 14.91 6.78 14.66
N GLY A 236 14.25 7.10 13.55
CA GLY A 236 14.05 8.47 13.08
C GLY A 236 15.29 9.08 12.45
N GLU A 237 16.25 8.26 12.03
CA GLU A 237 17.42 8.69 11.26
C GLU A 237 17.01 9.21 9.88
N LEU A 238 17.81 10.14 9.34
CA LEU A 238 17.63 10.66 7.99
C LEU A 238 18.11 9.63 6.97
N LEU A 239 17.24 9.26 6.04
CA LEU A 239 17.49 8.19 5.06
C LEU A 239 18.00 8.71 3.70
N ASP A 240 18.28 10.01 3.56
CA ASP A 240 18.75 10.63 2.31
C ASP A 240 19.95 9.92 1.69
N ALA A 241 20.88 9.41 2.52
CA ALA A 241 22.09 8.73 2.05
C ALA A 241 21.83 7.34 1.45
N VAL A 242 20.71 6.71 1.80
CA VAL A 242 20.37 5.36 1.34
C VAL A 242 19.18 5.34 0.39
N LEU A 243 18.38 6.41 0.32
CA LEU A 243 17.25 6.57 -0.62
C LEU A 243 17.55 7.69 -1.63
N PRO A 244 18.43 7.44 -2.63
CA PRO A 244 18.89 8.48 -3.54
C PRO A 244 17.83 8.91 -4.57
N THR A 245 16.86 8.04 -4.84
CA THR A 245 15.91 8.18 -5.95
C THR A 245 14.50 8.42 -5.44
N ASN A 246 13.78 9.33 -6.08
CA ASN A 246 12.37 9.56 -5.79
C ASN A 246 11.49 8.57 -6.56
N HIS A 247 10.77 7.73 -5.83
CA HIS A 247 9.80 6.78 -6.39
C HIS A 247 8.35 7.13 -6.05
N GLY A 248 8.09 8.40 -5.69
CA GLY A 248 6.76 8.91 -5.39
C GLY A 248 6.70 9.74 -4.11
N ARG A 249 7.59 9.51 -3.14
CA ARG A 249 7.62 10.27 -1.87
C ARG A 249 7.69 11.77 -2.05
N LEU A 250 8.42 12.25 -3.07
CA LEU A 250 8.65 13.67 -3.34
C LEU A 250 7.86 14.16 -4.56
N GLY A 251 6.80 13.46 -4.96
CA GLY A 251 5.96 13.85 -6.10
C GLY A 251 6.44 13.30 -7.42
N VAL A 252 5.51 12.81 -8.24
CA VAL A 252 5.73 12.49 -9.67
C VAL A 252 4.52 12.91 -10.49
N ARG A 253 4.75 13.30 -11.75
CA ARG A 253 3.69 13.73 -12.71
C ARG A 253 3.31 12.66 -13.71
N GLY A 254 4.09 11.58 -13.78
CA GLY A 254 3.96 10.55 -14.77
C GLY A 254 4.38 9.20 -14.22
N PRO A 255 4.26 8.13 -15.04
CA PRO A 255 4.79 6.82 -14.70
C PRO A 255 6.28 6.89 -14.40
N LEU A 256 6.73 6.06 -13.45
CA LEU A 256 8.16 5.89 -13.22
C LEU A 256 8.81 5.19 -14.43
N ALA A 257 9.98 5.68 -14.83
CA ALA A 257 10.71 5.21 -16.00
C ALA A 257 11.81 4.22 -15.59
N TYR A 258 11.74 3.01 -16.11
CA TYR A 258 12.74 1.96 -15.92
C TYR A 258 12.93 1.19 -17.22
N ASP A 259 14.15 0.74 -17.49
CA ASP A 259 14.40 -0.27 -18.52
C ASP A 259 14.12 -1.67 -17.94
N LEU A 260 12.84 -2.01 -17.83
CA LEU A 260 12.41 -3.27 -17.22
C LEU A 260 12.92 -4.50 -17.99
N ASP A 261 13.10 -4.39 -19.31
CA ASP A 261 13.61 -5.49 -20.13
C ASP A 261 15.11 -5.72 -19.87
N ALA A 262 15.91 -4.64 -19.76
CA ALA A 262 17.30 -4.76 -19.33
C ALA A 262 17.43 -5.31 -17.90
N MET A 263 16.55 -4.90 -16.98
CA MET A 263 16.53 -5.44 -15.62
C MET A 263 16.21 -6.93 -15.58
N ILE A 264 15.26 -7.40 -16.39
CA ILE A 264 14.95 -8.83 -16.54
C ILE A 264 16.15 -9.60 -17.08
N ALA A 265 16.82 -9.07 -18.12
CA ALA A 265 18.01 -9.68 -18.69
C ALA A 265 19.17 -9.77 -17.68
N ALA A 266 19.41 -8.69 -16.92
CA ALA A 266 20.44 -8.64 -15.88
C ALA A 266 20.13 -9.57 -14.69
N ALA A 267 18.85 -9.77 -14.36
CA ALA A 267 18.43 -10.70 -13.32
C ALA A 267 18.61 -12.18 -13.71
N GLY A 268 18.89 -12.47 -14.99
CA GLY A 268 19.17 -13.82 -15.47
C GLY A 268 17.99 -14.77 -15.38
N VAL A 269 16.76 -14.25 -15.48
CA VAL A 269 15.54 -15.07 -15.45
C VAL A 269 15.45 -15.89 -16.74
N THR A 270 15.30 -17.20 -16.62
CA THR A 270 15.22 -18.10 -17.78
C THR A 270 13.77 -18.42 -18.15
N PRO A 271 13.41 -18.56 -19.44
CA PRO A 271 12.06 -18.93 -19.85
C PRO A 271 11.59 -20.23 -19.17
N GLY A 272 10.38 -20.22 -18.62
CA GLY A 272 9.79 -21.38 -17.93
C GLY A 272 10.01 -21.41 -16.41
N GLU A 273 10.87 -20.55 -15.85
CA GLU A 273 10.98 -20.37 -14.40
C GLU A 273 9.68 -19.82 -13.80
N ARG A 274 9.32 -20.33 -12.61
CA ARG A 274 8.33 -19.70 -11.73
C ARG A 274 9.02 -18.64 -10.89
N VAL A 275 8.63 -17.39 -11.08
CA VAL A 275 9.33 -16.23 -10.53
C VAL A 275 8.50 -15.60 -9.42
N LEU A 276 9.10 -15.39 -8.25
CA LEU A 276 8.59 -14.49 -7.22
C LEU A 276 9.33 -13.16 -7.32
N VAL A 277 8.61 -12.07 -7.47
CA VAL A 277 9.17 -10.70 -7.36
C VAL A 277 8.68 -10.06 -6.08
N LEU A 278 9.62 -9.61 -5.26
CA LEU A 278 9.37 -9.00 -3.96
C LEU A 278 9.65 -7.50 -3.97
N GLY A 279 8.70 -6.69 -3.49
CA GLY A 279 8.95 -5.32 -3.04
C GLY A 279 9.31 -5.25 -1.56
N SER A 280 9.88 -4.13 -1.10
CA SER A 280 10.32 -3.95 0.28
C SER A 280 9.57 -2.81 0.98
N GLY A 281 8.78 -3.14 2.01
CA GLY A 281 8.03 -2.15 2.79
C GLY A 281 7.16 -1.25 1.91
N GLU A 282 7.45 0.06 1.93
CA GLU A 282 6.77 1.10 1.14
C GLU A 282 7.10 1.03 -0.37
N PHE A 283 8.20 0.36 -0.74
CA PHE A 283 8.72 0.23 -2.10
C PHE A 283 8.10 -0.95 -2.85
N ALA A 284 6.79 -0.87 -3.09
CA ALA A 284 6.02 -1.93 -3.74
C ALA A 284 5.82 -1.75 -5.25
N HIS A 285 5.62 -0.51 -5.72
CA HIS A 285 5.20 -0.26 -7.11
C HIS A 285 6.26 -0.61 -8.17
N PRO A 286 7.53 -0.18 -8.07
CA PRO A 286 8.51 -0.52 -9.11
C PRO A 286 8.80 -2.03 -9.21
N PRO A 287 8.94 -2.78 -8.11
CA PRO A 287 9.05 -4.24 -8.18
C PRO A 287 7.78 -4.90 -8.75
N PHE A 288 6.59 -4.35 -8.47
CA PHE A 288 5.36 -4.78 -9.13
C PHE A 288 5.40 -4.56 -10.66
N ARG A 289 5.92 -3.42 -11.13
CA ARG A 289 6.09 -3.15 -12.58
C ARG A 289 7.04 -4.15 -13.24
N LEU A 290 8.13 -4.54 -12.57
CA LEU A 290 9.02 -5.61 -13.03
C LEU A 290 8.30 -6.96 -13.10
N ALA A 291 7.56 -7.32 -12.05
CA ALA A 291 6.76 -8.54 -12.01
C ALA A 291 5.73 -8.59 -13.14
N ARG A 292 5.04 -7.47 -13.38
CA ARG A 292 4.08 -7.32 -14.47
C ARG A 292 4.74 -7.46 -15.83
N ARG A 293 5.94 -6.92 -16.03
CA ARG A 293 6.65 -7.05 -17.30
C ARG A 293 7.05 -8.51 -17.59
N LEU A 294 7.46 -9.26 -16.58
CA LEU A 294 7.70 -10.71 -16.69
C LEU A 294 6.39 -11.46 -17.03
N ASP A 295 5.28 -11.15 -16.36
CA ASP A 295 3.95 -11.75 -16.60
C ASP A 295 3.48 -11.48 -18.05
N GLU A 296 3.62 -10.24 -18.54
CA GLU A 296 3.31 -9.85 -19.93
C GLU A 296 4.18 -10.58 -20.98
N ARG A 297 5.38 -11.01 -20.60
CA ARG A 297 6.30 -11.77 -21.45
C ARG A 297 6.11 -13.29 -21.36
N GLY A 298 5.20 -13.76 -20.49
CA GLY A 298 4.78 -15.16 -20.43
C GLY A 298 5.43 -16.02 -19.34
N TRP A 299 6.14 -15.42 -18.37
CA TRP A 299 6.61 -16.16 -17.19
C TRP A 299 5.46 -16.47 -16.22
N ASP A 300 5.59 -17.53 -15.43
CA ASP A 300 4.68 -17.77 -14.29
C ASP A 300 5.16 -16.92 -13.10
N VAL A 301 4.50 -15.79 -12.87
CA VAL A 301 4.96 -14.77 -11.93
C VAL A 301 3.99 -14.59 -10.77
N ALA A 302 4.56 -14.51 -9.56
CA ALA A 302 3.90 -13.97 -8.39
C ALA A 302 4.60 -12.68 -7.94
N PHE A 303 3.81 -11.71 -7.51
CA PHE A 303 4.28 -10.49 -6.84
C PHE A 303 3.89 -10.55 -5.36
N GLN A 304 4.80 -10.12 -4.50
CA GLN A 304 4.51 -9.80 -3.11
C GLN A 304 5.38 -8.62 -2.62
N SER A 305 5.08 -8.06 -1.46
CA SER A 305 5.93 -7.10 -0.75
C SER A 305 6.09 -7.50 0.71
N THR A 306 7.18 -7.08 1.33
CA THR A 306 7.39 -7.25 2.77
C THR A 306 6.59 -6.22 3.55
N THR A 307 6.47 -6.40 4.87
CA THR A 307 5.79 -5.42 5.73
C THR A 307 6.36 -5.33 7.14
N ARG A 308 6.21 -4.17 7.75
CA ARG A 308 6.47 -3.97 9.19
C ARG A 308 5.32 -4.38 10.10
N SER A 309 4.19 -4.87 9.56
CA SER A 309 3.04 -5.27 10.37
C SER A 309 3.27 -6.62 11.06
N PRO A 310 3.32 -6.69 12.41
CA PRO A 310 3.50 -7.95 13.14
C PRO A 310 2.16 -8.67 13.31
N LEU A 311 1.83 -9.53 12.36
CA LEU A 311 0.63 -10.35 12.38
C LEU A 311 0.93 -11.69 13.07
N VAL A 312 -0.08 -12.29 13.69
CA VAL A 312 0.07 -13.51 14.54
C VAL A 312 -0.56 -14.75 13.94
N GLY A 313 -0.93 -14.70 12.66
CA GLY A 313 -1.46 -15.86 11.96
C GLY A 313 -2.98 -16.00 12.06
N GLY A 314 -3.49 -17.18 11.69
CA GLY A 314 -4.92 -17.46 11.61
C GLY A 314 -5.53 -17.05 10.26
N GLY A 315 -6.55 -17.79 9.83
CA GLY A 315 -7.17 -17.59 8.52
C GLY A 315 -6.18 -17.78 7.37
N GLU A 316 -5.87 -16.71 6.64
CA GLU A 316 -4.98 -16.71 5.46
C GLU A 316 -3.50 -16.53 5.77
N LEU A 317 -3.17 -16.23 7.02
CA LEU A 317 -1.79 -15.98 7.41
C LEU A 317 -1.11 -17.29 7.81
N GLY A 318 -0.30 -17.82 6.90
CA GLY A 318 0.55 -18.98 7.09
C GLY A 318 1.95 -18.61 7.58
N GLY A 319 2.98 -19.30 7.07
CA GLY A 319 4.36 -19.14 7.52
C GLY A 319 4.89 -17.72 7.37
N VAL A 320 5.68 -17.27 8.34
CA VAL A 320 6.28 -15.94 8.39
C VAL A 320 7.80 -16.04 8.45
N LEU A 321 8.48 -15.26 7.60
CA LEU A 321 9.90 -14.98 7.73
C LEU A 321 10.06 -13.63 8.42
N THR A 322 10.86 -13.57 9.48
CA THR A 322 11.22 -12.34 10.18
C THR A 322 12.69 -12.03 9.93
N PHE A 323 12.99 -10.79 9.58
CA PHE A 323 14.34 -10.33 9.23
C PHE A 323 14.48 -8.84 9.55
N ALA A 324 15.71 -8.33 9.59
CA ALA A 324 15.98 -6.91 9.82
C ALA A 324 15.56 -6.05 8.61
N ASP A 325 14.99 -4.87 8.82
CA ASP A 325 14.62 -3.94 7.75
C ASP A 325 15.85 -3.43 6.97
N ASN A 326 15.66 -3.10 5.67
CA ASN A 326 16.75 -2.65 4.79
C ASN A 326 17.11 -1.16 4.99
N THR A 327 16.29 -0.40 5.71
CA THR A 327 16.54 1.01 6.06
C THR A 327 16.89 1.19 7.53
N ASP A 328 16.38 0.34 8.42
CA ASP A 328 16.67 0.36 9.87
C ASP A 328 16.85 -1.05 10.42
N PRO A 329 18.08 -1.55 10.57
CA PRO A 329 18.35 -2.93 11.00
C PRO A 329 17.80 -3.33 12.37
N ALA A 330 17.43 -2.36 13.21
CA ALA A 330 16.83 -2.63 14.51
C ALA A 330 15.32 -2.91 14.43
N VAL A 331 14.69 -2.54 13.32
CA VAL A 331 13.26 -2.75 13.08
C VAL A 331 13.05 -4.12 12.41
N PRO A 332 12.21 -4.99 12.96
CA PRO A 332 11.85 -6.23 12.31
C PRO A 332 10.90 -5.97 11.13
N ASN A 333 11.11 -6.73 10.06
CA ASN A 333 10.27 -6.76 8.88
C ASN A 333 9.84 -8.20 8.60
N PHE A 334 8.69 -8.38 7.95
CA PHE A 334 7.98 -9.64 7.85
C PHE A 334 7.62 -9.96 6.40
N LEU A 335 7.74 -11.24 6.04
CA LEU A 335 7.28 -11.79 4.77
C LEU A 335 6.42 -13.03 5.05
N TYR A 336 5.14 -12.94 4.70
CA TYR A 336 4.14 -13.98 4.98
C TYR A 336 3.90 -14.86 3.77
N ASN A 337 3.45 -16.10 3.98
CA ASN A 337 2.90 -17.00 2.95
C ASN A 337 3.83 -17.33 1.76
N VAL A 338 5.14 -17.11 1.92
CA VAL A 338 6.17 -17.55 0.97
C VAL A 338 6.66 -18.95 1.33
N ALA A 339 6.80 -19.24 2.63
CA ALA A 339 7.17 -20.57 3.12
C ALA A 339 6.15 -21.62 2.63
N GLY A 340 6.63 -22.66 1.94
CA GLY A 340 5.80 -23.74 1.39
C GLY A 340 5.40 -23.56 -0.08
N ARG A 341 5.74 -22.43 -0.72
CA ARG A 341 5.63 -22.26 -2.17
C ARG A 341 6.98 -22.55 -2.83
N ARG A 342 6.95 -23.12 -4.05
CA ARG A 342 8.16 -23.40 -4.84
C ARG A 342 8.29 -22.37 -5.95
N TYR A 343 9.38 -21.62 -5.90
CA TYR A 343 9.80 -20.68 -6.92
C TYR A 343 11.16 -21.13 -7.44
N ASP A 344 11.37 -21.05 -8.75
CA ASP A 344 12.64 -21.37 -9.39
C ASP A 344 13.56 -20.14 -9.35
N ARG A 345 12.97 -18.94 -9.30
CA ARG A 345 13.66 -17.65 -9.14
C ARG A 345 12.95 -16.76 -8.13
N VAL A 346 13.71 -16.11 -7.27
CA VAL A 346 13.22 -15.01 -6.42
C VAL A 346 14.01 -13.75 -6.75
N LEU A 347 13.31 -12.67 -7.06
CA LEU A 347 13.88 -11.33 -7.27
C LEU A 347 13.41 -10.42 -6.14
N ILE A 348 14.29 -9.61 -5.55
CA ILE A 348 13.92 -8.63 -4.53
C ILE A 348 14.30 -7.24 -5.00
N GLY A 349 13.30 -6.37 -5.15
CA GLY A 349 13.47 -4.99 -5.51
C GLY A 349 13.78 -4.11 -4.31
N TYR A 350 14.85 -3.32 -4.42
CA TYR A 350 15.27 -2.37 -3.41
C TYR A 350 15.42 -0.96 -4.01
N GLU A 351 14.91 0.02 -3.28
CA GLU A 351 15.21 1.45 -3.49
C GLU A 351 16.47 1.90 -2.74
N THR A 352 16.95 1.07 -1.81
CA THR A 352 18.13 1.39 -1.01
C THR A 352 19.40 1.18 -1.83
N SER A 353 20.29 2.17 -1.87
CA SER A 353 21.57 2.09 -2.58
C SER A 353 22.55 1.05 -2.02
N ARG A 354 22.36 0.64 -0.76
CA ARG A 354 23.13 -0.40 -0.08
C ARG A 354 22.26 -1.10 0.95
N LEU A 355 22.53 -2.38 1.18
CA LEU A 355 21.86 -3.17 2.22
C LEU A 355 22.71 -3.22 3.51
N PRO A 356 22.11 -3.04 4.69
CA PRO A 356 22.79 -3.30 5.96
C PRO A 356 23.20 -4.77 6.10
N VAL A 357 24.32 -5.05 6.77
CA VAL A 357 24.82 -6.43 6.99
C VAL A 357 23.79 -7.34 7.68
N ALA A 358 22.98 -6.79 8.58
CA ALA A 358 21.94 -7.55 9.27
C ALA A 358 20.71 -7.86 8.37
N HIS A 359 20.55 -7.18 7.23
CA HIS A 359 19.47 -7.42 6.29
C HIS A 359 19.79 -8.63 5.39
N ARG A 360 19.30 -9.82 5.80
CA ARG A 360 19.65 -11.10 5.17
C ARG A 360 18.54 -11.75 4.35
N LEU A 361 17.48 -11.01 3.98
CA LEU A 361 16.32 -11.59 3.27
C LEU A 361 16.71 -12.29 1.96
N HIS A 362 17.60 -11.68 1.18
CA HIS A 362 18.08 -12.25 -0.07
C HIS A 362 18.82 -13.59 0.14
N GLU A 363 19.65 -13.69 1.18
CA GLU A 363 20.33 -14.95 1.54
C GLU A 363 19.34 -16.02 2.03
N MET A 364 18.37 -15.62 2.86
CA MET A 364 17.33 -16.52 3.39
C MET A 364 16.49 -17.16 2.28
N LEU A 365 16.34 -16.46 1.15
CA LEU A 365 15.53 -16.90 0.01
C LEU A 365 16.34 -17.41 -1.18
N GLY A 366 17.69 -17.30 -1.15
CA GLY A 366 18.52 -17.52 -2.33
C GLY A 366 18.14 -16.58 -3.50
N ALA A 367 17.76 -15.35 -3.18
CA ALA A 367 17.18 -14.40 -4.13
C ALA A 367 18.24 -13.49 -4.78
N THR A 368 17.93 -13.04 -5.99
CA THR A 368 18.69 -11.99 -6.69
C THR A 368 18.17 -10.61 -6.27
N ALA A 369 19.04 -9.75 -5.76
CA ALA A 369 18.70 -8.36 -5.49
C ALA A 369 18.67 -7.56 -6.81
N VAL A 370 17.64 -6.72 -6.96
CA VAL A 370 17.43 -5.83 -8.10
C VAL A 370 17.28 -4.40 -7.57
N TYR A 371 18.14 -3.49 -8.00
CA TYR A 371 18.17 -2.10 -7.55
C TYR A 371 17.53 -1.18 -8.59
N PHE A 372 16.76 -0.20 -8.12
CA PHE A 372 15.94 0.69 -8.94
C PHE A 372 16.38 2.15 -8.89
#